data_AF-A0A6C0D656-F1
#
_entry.id   AF-A0A6C0D656-F1
#
_cell.length_a   1.000
_cell.length_b   1.000
_cell.length_c   1.000
_cell.angle_alpha   90.00
_cell.angle_beta   90.00
_cell.angle_gamma   90.00
#
_symmetry.space_group_name_H-M   'P 1'
#
loop_
_entity.id
_entity.type
_entity.pdbx_description
1 polymer ?
#
loop_
_entity_poly.entity_id
_entity_poly.type
_entity_poly.pdbx_seq_one_letter_code
_entity_poly.pdbx_strand_id
1 'polypeptide(L)'
;MDAQAIMELMTNIKHDKMVKHAIACAMEGIQCRMIIAHLPEKLLETMNMWARIGWYDEDGGAKFEKCLWEVVSRELKKRVFDLLSEWMKEDGGQVYPEKDLFYALCTASNSLHYYKEEYWPTMGAELEAEALNWVKEHDEGRLIESRDGGHFQYYDCVNEEVCHHMPHRPKPLDYEEQEQEQEQEQEQEQEETGLVLVGAGTLVSC
;
A
#
# COMPACT_ATOMS: atom_id res chain seq x y z
N MET A 1 -29.01 -18.34 -3.79
CA MET A 1 -27.84 -17.67 -4.39
C MET A 1 -26.69 -18.66 -4.24
N ASP A 2 -25.97 -18.99 -5.32
CA ASP A 2 -24.84 -19.92 -5.23
C ASP A 2 -23.54 -19.17 -4.86
N ALA A 3 -22.47 -19.89 -4.52
CA ALA A 3 -21.17 -19.30 -4.19
C ALA A 3 -20.61 -18.43 -5.33
N GLN A 4 -21.04 -18.69 -6.57
CA GLN A 4 -20.63 -17.95 -7.74
C GLN A 4 -21.28 -16.56 -7.79
N ALA A 5 -22.55 -16.43 -7.40
CA ALA A 5 -23.21 -15.15 -7.26
C ALA A 5 -22.63 -14.27 -6.13
N ILE A 6 -22.20 -14.88 -5.00
CA ILE A 6 -21.46 -14.14 -3.95
C ILE A 6 -20.13 -13.62 -4.51
N MET A 7 -19.38 -14.49 -5.21
CA MET A 7 -18.11 -14.11 -5.82
C MET A 7 -18.27 -13.04 -6.88
N GLU A 8 -19.31 -13.09 -7.72
CA GLU A 8 -19.61 -12.07 -8.73
C GLU A 8 -19.90 -10.69 -8.10
N LEU A 9 -20.70 -10.65 -7.03
CA LEU A 9 -20.94 -9.44 -6.23
C LEU A 9 -19.64 -8.87 -5.64
N MET A 10 -18.70 -9.74 -5.26
CA MET A 10 -17.42 -9.37 -4.66
C MET A 10 -16.29 -9.15 -5.66
N THR A 11 -16.46 -9.48 -6.95
CA THR A 11 -15.39 -9.31 -7.94
C THR A 11 -15.28 -7.89 -8.51
N ASN A 12 -16.28 -7.03 -8.32
CA ASN A 12 -16.25 -5.65 -8.85
C ASN A 12 -15.55 -4.63 -7.93
N ILE A 13 -14.61 -5.09 -7.09
CA ILE A 13 -13.97 -4.28 -6.02
C ILE A 13 -13.15 -3.11 -6.56
N LYS A 14 -12.60 -3.22 -7.78
CA LYS A 14 -11.87 -2.13 -8.40
C LYS A 14 -12.76 -0.93 -8.73
N HIS A 15 -14.09 -1.10 -8.78
CA HIS A 15 -15.01 -0.04 -9.18
C HIS A 15 -16.19 0.16 -8.20
N ASP A 16 -16.42 -0.77 -7.27
CA ASP A 16 -17.48 -0.65 -6.28
C ASP A 16 -17.10 0.30 -5.13
N LYS A 17 -17.83 1.42 -5.02
CA LYS A 17 -17.58 2.45 -4.00
C LYS A 17 -17.79 1.94 -2.58
N MET A 18 -18.76 1.05 -2.37
CA MET A 18 -19.10 0.52 -1.04
C MET A 18 -17.98 -0.40 -0.54
N VAL A 19 -17.46 -1.27 -1.40
CA VAL A 19 -16.35 -2.15 -1.01
C VAL A 19 -15.07 -1.34 -0.78
N LYS A 20 -14.77 -0.36 -1.64
CA LYS A 20 -13.62 0.55 -1.42
C LYS A 20 -13.71 1.29 -0.09
N HIS A 21 -14.89 1.76 0.28
CA HIS A 21 -15.11 2.42 1.57
C HIS A 21 -14.89 1.45 2.74
N ALA A 22 -15.38 0.22 2.64
CA ALA A 22 -15.17 -0.81 3.67
C ALA A 22 -13.69 -1.18 3.83
N ILE A 23 -12.93 -1.27 2.74
CA ILE A 23 -11.47 -1.47 2.76
C ILE A 23 -10.78 -0.28 3.44
N ALA A 24 -11.09 0.95 3.01
CA ALA A 24 -10.50 2.16 3.60
C ALA A 24 -10.75 2.26 5.11
N CYS A 25 -11.96 1.98 5.58
CA CYS A 25 -12.30 2.00 7.01
C CYS A 25 -11.53 0.92 7.81
N ALA A 26 -11.33 -0.25 7.22
CA ALA A 26 -10.52 -1.31 7.84
C ALA A 26 -9.04 -0.93 7.88
N MET A 27 -8.49 -0.37 6.80
CA MET A 27 -7.11 0.12 6.73
C MET A 27 -6.85 1.21 7.77
N GLU A 28 -7.74 2.20 7.88
CA GLU A 28 -7.65 3.28 8.88
C GLU A 28 -7.56 2.69 10.30
N GLY A 29 -8.43 1.74 10.64
CA GLY A 29 -8.41 1.08 11.95
C GLY A 29 -7.13 0.30 12.22
N ILE A 30 -6.64 -0.43 11.22
CA ILE A 30 -5.39 -1.19 11.30
C ILE A 30 -4.21 -0.23 11.49
N GLN A 31 -4.09 0.81 10.66
CA GLN A 31 -3.00 1.79 10.72
C GLN A 31 -2.99 2.53 12.07
N CYS A 32 -4.15 2.91 12.61
CA CYS A 32 -4.25 3.57 13.92
C CYS A 32 -3.83 2.67 15.11
N ARG A 33 -3.84 1.34 14.94
CA ARG A 33 -3.56 0.36 16.01
C ARG A 33 -2.28 -0.43 15.77
N MET A 34 -1.61 -0.20 14.64
CA MET A 34 -0.42 -0.94 14.26
C MET A 34 0.76 -0.55 15.15
N ILE A 35 1.33 -1.54 15.82
CA ILE A 35 2.57 -1.39 16.57
C ILE A 35 3.70 -1.83 15.65
N ILE A 36 4.44 -0.87 15.09
CA ILE A 36 5.48 -1.13 14.09
C ILE A 36 6.55 -2.09 14.61
N ALA A 37 6.89 -2.01 15.91
CA ALA A 37 7.85 -2.90 16.54
C ALA A 37 7.44 -4.39 16.53
N HIS A 38 6.16 -4.71 16.27
CA HIS A 38 5.67 -6.08 16.15
C HIS A 38 5.56 -6.57 14.71
N LEU A 39 5.90 -5.73 13.72
CA LEU A 39 5.90 -6.15 12.33
C LEU A 39 7.05 -7.14 12.06
N PRO A 40 6.88 -8.05 11.09
CA PRO A 40 7.95 -8.96 10.71
C PRO A 40 9.23 -8.24 10.28
N GLU A 41 10.37 -8.84 10.59
CA GLU A 41 11.70 -8.25 10.36
C GLU A 41 11.91 -7.86 8.89
N LYS A 42 11.58 -8.72 7.94
CA LYS A 42 11.78 -8.42 6.51
C LYS A 42 10.83 -7.35 5.99
N LEU A 43 9.64 -7.24 6.57
CA LEU A 43 8.73 -6.14 6.27
C LEU A 43 9.36 -4.82 6.74
N LEU A 44 9.94 -4.79 7.94
CA LEU A 44 10.65 -3.63 8.46
C LEU A 44 11.87 -3.25 7.59
N GLU A 45 12.64 -4.24 7.11
CA GLU A 45 13.74 -4.01 6.16
C GLU A 45 13.24 -3.38 4.86
N THR A 46 12.15 -3.89 4.31
CA THR A 46 11.53 -3.36 3.09
C THR A 46 11.01 -1.94 3.28
N MET A 47 10.33 -1.67 4.40
CA MET A 47 9.85 -0.34 4.74
C MET A 47 11.01 0.65 4.95
N ASN A 48 12.09 0.24 5.62
CA ASN A 48 13.28 1.08 5.81
C ASN A 48 13.96 1.39 4.47
N MET A 49 14.03 0.42 3.56
CA MET A 49 14.49 0.66 2.20
C MET A 49 13.61 1.70 1.51
N TRP A 50 12.29 1.52 1.46
CA TRP A 50 11.36 2.50 0.86
C TRP A 50 11.50 3.89 1.46
N ALA A 51 11.68 3.99 2.77
CA ALA A 51 11.88 5.28 3.44
C ALA A 51 13.14 6.03 2.95
N ARG A 52 14.16 5.33 2.44
CA ARG A 52 15.39 5.94 1.90
C ARG A 52 15.29 6.26 0.41
N ILE A 53 14.70 5.35 -0.38
CA ILE A 53 14.76 5.42 -1.85
C ILE A 53 13.52 6.05 -2.47
N GLY A 54 12.40 6.07 -1.75
CA GLY A 54 11.11 6.49 -2.26
C GLY A 54 9.97 5.71 -1.62
N TRP A 55 9.24 6.38 -0.72
CA TRP A 55 8.09 5.83 -0.01
C TRP A 55 6.84 5.73 -0.89
N TYR A 56 6.78 6.59 -1.91
CA TYR A 56 5.71 6.65 -2.89
C TYR A 56 6.14 5.99 -4.20
N ASP A 57 5.17 5.46 -4.93
CA ASP A 57 5.35 5.04 -6.32
C ASP A 57 5.14 6.20 -7.30
N GLU A 58 5.24 5.89 -8.60
CA GLU A 58 5.09 6.82 -9.71
C GLU A 58 3.71 7.52 -9.73
N ASP A 59 2.65 6.85 -9.25
CA ASP A 59 1.31 7.44 -9.14
C ASP A 59 1.18 8.37 -7.92
N GLY A 60 2.20 8.44 -7.06
CA GLY A 60 2.17 9.14 -5.78
C GLY A 60 1.46 8.38 -4.66
N GLY A 61 1.16 7.09 -4.85
CA GLY A 61 0.61 6.23 -3.82
C GLY A 61 1.70 5.72 -2.88
N ALA A 62 1.44 5.66 -1.58
CA ALA A 62 2.40 5.05 -0.65
C ALA A 62 2.48 3.54 -0.91
N LYS A 63 3.69 3.02 -1.16
CA LYS A 63 3.92 1.60 -1.49
C LYS A 63 3.39 0.67 -0.39
N PHE A 64 3.62 1.05 0.87
CA PHE A 64 3.08 0.34 2.02
C PHE A 64 1.55 0.29 2.02
N GLU A 65 0.87 1.40 1.70
CA GLU A 65 -0.59 1.45 1.67
C GLU A 65 -1.18 0.62 0.53
N LYS A 66 -0.51 0.55 -0.63
CA LYS A 66 -0.89 -0.37 -1.71
C LYS A 66 -0.77 -1.83 -1.28
N CYS A 67 0.31 -2.20 -0.59
CA CYS A 67 0.46 -3.55 -0.04
C CYS A 67 -0.61 -3.86 1.00
N LEU A 68 -0.86 -2.92 1.93
CA LEU A 68 -1.89 -3.07 2.95
C LEU A 68 -3.30 -3.18 2.33
N TRP A 69 -3.59 -2.40 1.29
CA TRP A 69 -4.83 -2.47 0.54
C TRP A 69 -5.08 -3.88 -0.02
N GLU A 70 -4.08 -4.50 -0.64
CA GLU A 70 -4.22 -5.84 -1.21
C GLU A 70 -4.45 -6.92 -0.15
N VAL A 71 -3.76 -6.83 0.99
CA VAL A 71 -3.96 -7.75 2.12
C VAL A 71 -5.34 -7.57 2.74
N VAL A 72 -5.73 -6.33 3.06
CA VAL A 72 -7.04 -6.03 3.64
C VAL A 72 -8.17 -6.40 2.69
N SER A 73 -8.02 -6.13 1.39
CA SER A 73 -8.98 -6.53 0.36
C SER A 73 -9.21 -8.04 0.33
N ARG A 74 -8.14 -8.84 0.42
CA ARG A 74 -8.24 -10.32 0.46
C ARG A 74 -8.93 -10.81 1.73
N GLU A 75 -8.52 -10.30 2.88
CA GLU A 75 -9.07 -10.73 4.17
C GLU A 75 -10.53 -10.27 4.34
N LEU A 76 -10.86 -9.04 3.92
CA LEU A 76 -12.24 -8.54 3.90
C LEU A 76 -13.11 -9.44 3.03
N LYS A 77 -12.61 -9.84 1.84
CA LYS A 77 -13.33 -10.76 0.96
C LYS A 77 -13.60 -12.10 1.62
N LYS A 78 -12.58 -12.69 2.25
CA LYS A 78 -12.74 -13.95 2.97
C LYS A 78 -13.83 -13.86 4.05
N ARG A 79 -13.80 -12.81 4.87
CA ARG A 79 -14.79 -12.60 5.94
C ARG A 79 -16.20 -12.34 5.43
N VAL A 80 -16.36 -11.52 4.40
CA VAL A 80 -17.67 -11.27 3.79
C VAL A 80 -18.23 -12.56 3.19
N PHE A 81 -17.39 -13.35 2.51
CA PHE A 81 -17.80 -14.64 1.97
C PHE A 81 -18.25 -15.61 3.07
N ASP A 82 -17.49 -15.70 4.17
CA ASP A 82 -17.81 -16.56 5.30
C ASP A 82 -19.14 -16.16 5.95
N LEU A 83 -19.36 -14.86 6.20
CA LEU A 83 -20.61 -14.31 6.76
C LEU A 83 -21.82 -14.61 5.86
N LEU A 84 -21.71 -14.31 4.57
CA LEU A 84 -22.80 -14.57 3.63
C LEU A 84 -23.09 -16.07 3.50
N SER A 85 -22.06 -16.91 3.52
CA SER A 85 -22.20 -18.37 3.48
C SER A 85 -22.86 -18.92 4.74
N GLU A 86 -22.62 -18.33 5.91
CA GLU A 86 -23.28 -18.69 7.17
C GLU A 86 -24.76 -18.29 7.15
N TRP A 87 -25.08 -17.04 6.79
CA TRP A 87 -26.46 -16.58 6.68
C TRP A 87 -27.27 -17.38 5.67
N MET A 88 -26.67 -17.80 4.55
CA MET A 88 -27.33 -18.70 3.59
C MET A 88 -27.75 -20.03 4.19
N LYS A 89 -26.97 -20.57 5.14
CA LYS A 89 -27.28 -21.83 5.82
C LYS A 89 -28.37 -21.64 6.86
N GLU A 90 -28.37 -20.51 7.57
CA GLU A 90 -29.32 -20.20 8.64
C GLU A 90 -30.71 -19.82 8.10
N ASP A 91 -30.79 -18.99 7.06
CA ASP A 91 -32.06 -18.45 6.51
C ASP A 91 -32.66 -19.28 5.36
N GLY A 92 -32.32 -20.58 5.28
CA GLY A 92 -32.90 -21.49 4.28
C GLY A 92 -32.63 -21.07 2.83
N GLY A 93 -31.55 -20.34 2.57
CA GLY A 93 -31.11 -19.92 1.24
C GLY A 93 -31.68 -18.59 0.72
N GLN A 94 -32.41 -17.81 1.53
CA GLN A 94 -32.80 -16.45 1.19
C GLN A 94 -31.71 -15.44 1.60
N VAL A 95 -31.09 -14.80 0.61
CA VAL A 95 -30.17 -13.67 0.79
C VAL A 95 -30.60 -12.56 -0.16
N TYR A 96 -30.78 -11.35 0.38
CA TYR A 96 -31.05 -10.11 -0.33
C TYR A 96 -29.72 -9.47 -0.77
N PRO A 97 -29.41 -9.47 -2.08
CA PRO A 97 -28.04 -9.29 -2.57
C PRO A 97 -27.31 -8.02 -2.10
N GLU A 98 -27.96 -6.86 -2.16
CA GLU A 98 -27.30 -5.57 -1.85
C GLU A 98 -27.29 -5.27 -0.36
N LYS A 99 -28.43 -5.50 0.33
CA LYS A 99 -28.55 -5.21 1.75
C LYS A 99 -27.63 -6.12 2.56
N ASP A 100 -27.61 -7.40 2.25
CA ASP A 100 -26.81 -8.37 2.99
C ASP A 100 -25.32 -8.18 2.69
N LEU A 101 -24.95 -7.81 1.46
CA LEU A 101 -23.57 -7.40 1.15
C LEU A 101 -23.15 -6.16 1.96
N PHE A 102 -23.99 -5.13 2.05
CA PHE A 102 -23.70 -3.95 2.86
C PHE A 102 -23.48 -4.32 4.34
N TYR A 103 -24.38 -5.12 4.93
CA TYR A 103 -24.22 -5.57 6.31
C TYR A 103 -22.98 -6.43 6.52
N ALA A 104 -22.71 -7.35 5.60
CA ALA A 104 -21.51 -8.21 5.66
C ALA A 104 -20.23 -7.37 5.56
N LEU A 105 -20.17 -6.38 4.66
CA LEU A 105 -19.04 -5.46 4.52
C LEU A 105 -18.83 -4.62 5.78
N CYS A 106 -19.89 -4.03 6.33
CA CYS A 106 -19.80 -3.26 7.58
C CYS A 106 -19.32 -4.15 8.74
N THR A 107 -19.80 -5.39 8.82
CA THR A 107 -19.46 -6.33 9.89
C THR A 107 -18.00 -6.78 9.77
N ALA A 108 -17.58 -7.21 8.57
CA ALA A 108 -16.22 -7.63 8.29
C ALA A 108 -15.21 -6.47 8.44
N SER A 109 -15.55 -5.29 7.92
CA SER A 109 -14.73 -4.08 8.05
C SER A 109 -14.57 -3.67 9.51
N ASN A 110 -15.65 -3.63 10.30
CA ASN A 110 -15.55 -3.34 11.74
C ASN A 110 -14.71 -4.39 12.48
N SER A 111 -14.88 -5.67 12.15
CA SER A 111 -14.08 -6.75 12.74
C SER A 111 -12.58 -6.59 12.45
N LEU A 112 -12.23 -6.08 11.27
CA LEU A 112 -10.86 -5.73 10.90
C LEU A 112 -10.39 -4.41 11.52
N HIS A 113 -11.25 -3.41 11.62
CA HIS A 113 -10.96 -2.11 12.21
C HIS A 113 -10.55 -2.23 13.70
N TYR A 114 -11.19 -3.15 14.43
CA TYR A 114 -10.88 -3.45 15.84
C TYR A 114 -9.87 -4.60 15.98
N TYR A 115 -8.97 -4.78 15.00
CA TYR A 115 -7.99 -5.86 14.99
C TYR A 115 -7.28 -6.02 16.35
N LYS A 116 -7.32 -7.24 16.89
CA LYS A 116 -6.63 -7.59 18.14
C LYS A 116 -5.18 -7.97 17.85
N GLU A 117 -4.28 -7.72 18.81
CA GLU A 117 -2.85 -8.01 18.70
C GLU A 117 -2.55 -9.45 18.25
N GLU A 118 -3.40 -10.40 18.63
CA GLU A 118 -3.29 -11.83 18.34
C GLU A 118 -3.31 -12.17 16.83
N TYR A 119 -3.82 -11.28 15.98
CA TYR A 119 -3.93 -11.54 14.55
C TYR A 119 -2.77 -10.95 13.71
N TRP A 120 -1.94 -10.08 14.32
CA TRP A 120 -0.75 -9.48 13.67
C TRP A 120 0.24 -10.50 13.12
N PRO A 121 0.50 -11.66 13.76
CA PRO A 121 1.43 -12.64 13.20
C PRO A 121 1.02 -13.15 11.81
N THR A 122 -0.28 -13.35 11.56
CA THR A 122 -0.82 -13.82 10.26
C THR A 122 -0.86 -12.71 9.22
N MET A 123 -1.44 -11.55 9.55
CA MET A 123 -1.55 -10.44 8.59
C MET A 123 -0.22 -9.75 8.34
N GLY A 124 0.66 -9.69 9.35
CA GLY A 124 2.03 -9.23 9.20
C GLY A 124 2.81 -10.09 8.21
N ALA A 125 2.66 -11.42 8.27
CA ALA A 125 3.30 -12.32 7.31
C ALA A 125 2.73 -12.16 5.88
N GLU A 126 1.42 -11.96 5.74
CA GLU A 126 0.81 -11.65 4.44
C GLU A 126 1.27 -10.30 3.89
N LEU A 127 1.43 -9.31 4.75
CA LEU A 127 1.94 -7.98 4.40
C LEU A 127 3.43 -8.00 4.03
N GLU A 128 4.23 -8.80 4.74
CA GLU A 128 5.62 -9.09 4.35
C GLU A 128 5.67 -9.71 2.95
N ALA A 129 4.85 -10.74 2.71
CA ALA A 129 4.80 -11.42 1.41
C ALA A 129 4.40 -10.45 0.29
N GLU A 130 3.43 -9.57 0.54
CA GLU A 130 3.00 -8.57 -0.44
C GLU A 130 4.08 -7.52 -0.71
N ALA A 131 4.76 -7.04 0.33
CA ALA A 131 5.85 -6.09 0.19
C ALA A 131 7.04 -6.71 -0.59
N LEU A 132 7.36 -7.98 -0.35
CA LEU A 132 8.39 -8.69 -1.11
C LEU A 132 7.98 -8.93 -2.57
N ASN A 133 6.69 -9.18 -2.83
CA ASN A 133 6.18 -9.26 -4.20
C ASN A 133 6.32 -7.91 -4.91
N TRP A 134 5.95 -6.80 -4.26
CA TRP A 134 6.13 -5.46 -4.80
C TRP A 134 7.57 -5.21 -5.22
N VAL A 135 8.52 -5.48 -4.30
CA VAL A 135 9.96 -5.32 -4.54
C VAL A 135 10.41 -6.11 -5.77
N LYS A 136 9.89 -7.34 -5.94
CA LYS A 136 10.22 -8.18 -7.08
C LYS A 136 9.61 -7.67 -8.38
N GLU A 137 8.37 -7.20 -8.35
CA GLU A 137 7.66 -6.70 -9.53
C GLU A 137 8.27 -5.40 -10.07
N HIS A 138 8.87 -4.59 -9.18
CA HIS A 138 9.47 -3.30 -9.51
C HIS A 138 11.01 -3.33 -9.55
N ASP A 139 11.63 -4.53 -9.52
CA ASP A 139 13.09 -4.74 -9.51
C ASP A 139 13.86 -3.95 -8.42
N GLU A 140 13.21 -3.70 -7.28
CA GLU A 140 13.80 -2.98 -6.13
C GLU A 140 14.67 -3.89 -5.25
N GLY A 141 14.74 -5.20 -5.55
CA GLY A 141 15.35 -6.21 -4.68
C GLY A 141 16.84 -6.01 -4.40
N ARG A 142 17.55 -5.24 -5.22
CA ARG A 142 18.97 -4.89 -5.02
C ARG A 142 19.18 -3.82 -3.96
N LEU A 143 18.12 -3.13 -3.56
CA LEU A 143 18.16 -1.97 -2.66
C LEU A 143 17.88 -2.36 -1.20
N ILE A 144 17.51 -3.62 -0.93
CA ILE A 144 17.38 -4.14 0.42
C ILE A 144 18.79 -4.32 1.00
N GLU A 145 19.30 -3.26 1.63
CA GLU A 145 20.52 -3.34 2.43
C GLU A 145 20.22 -4.03 3.76
N SER A 146 20.93 -5.12 4.03
CA SER A 146 20.81 -5.82 5.30
C SER A 146 21.37 -4.99 6.46
N ARG A 147 20.72 -5.10 7.64
CA ARG A 147 21.25 -4.88 9.00
C ARG A 147 21.10 -3.52 9.70
N ASP A 148 20.00 -2.81 9.51
CA ASP A 148 19.61 -1.79 10.50
C ASP A 148 18.66 -2.35 11.56
N GLY A 149 19.20 -3.25 12.39
CA GLY A 149 18.81 -3.42 13.79
C GLY A 149 17.37 -3.82 14.14
N GLY A 150 16.54 -4.24 13.18
CA GLY A 150 15.18 -4.74 13.45
C GLY A 150 14.19 -3.66 13.93
N HIS A 151 14.48 -2.37 13.70
CA HIS A 151 13.59 -1.27 14.04
C HIS A 151 13.30 -0.41 12.81
N PHE A 152 12.04 -0.03 12.63
CA PHE A 152 11.67 0.94 11.60
C PHE A 152 12.17 2.34 12.00
N GLN A 153 12.80 3.02 11.06
CA GLN A 153 13.17 4.42 11.22
C GLN A 153 13.24 5.11 9.86
N TYR A 154 12.81 6.37 9.83
CA TYR A 154 13.03 7.24 8.67
C TYR A 154 13.50 8.62 9.13
N TYR A 155 14.22 9.32 8.26
CA TYR A 155 14.61 10.70 8.50
C TYR A 155 13.58 11.64 7.89
N ASP A 156 12.94 12.43 8.74
CA ASP A 156 12.06 13.50 8.34
C ASP A 156 12.90 14.72 7.92
N CYS A 157 13.08 14.91 6.62
CA CYS A 157 13.84 16.06 6.09
C CYS A 157 13.20 17.44 6.37
N VAL A 158 11.89 17.51 6.63
CA VAL A 158 11.17 18.78 6.86
C VAL A 158 11.37 19.24 8.30
N ASN A 159 11.29 18.31 9.23
CA ASN A 159 11.44 18.56 10.67
C ASN A 159 12.85 18.27 11.18
N GLU A 160 13.76 17.79 10.31
CA GLU A 160 15.13 17.39 10.61
C GLU A 160 15.25 16.37 11.77
N GLU A 161 14.35 15.39 11.82
CA GLU A 161 14.28 14.41 12.92
C GLU A 161 14.23 12.96 12.45
N VAL A 162 14.63 12.03 13.33
CA VAL A 162 14.47 10.58 13.10
C VAL A 162 13.13 10.14 13.69
N CYS A 163 12.25 9.63 12.84
CA CYS A 163 10.93 9.16 13.21
C CYS A 163 10.88 7.63 13.27
N HIS A 164 10.09 7.10 14.21
CA HIS A 164 9.88 5.65 14.42
C HIS A 164 8.43 5.21 14.21
N HIS A 165 7.53 6.15 13.94
CA HIS A 165 6.15 5.88 13.53
C HIS A 165 6.06 5.79 12.01
N MET A 166 4.93 5.35 11.46
CA MET A 166 4.75 5.31 10.00
C MET A 166 4.77 6.73 9.41
N PRO A 167 5.31 6.92 8.20
CA PRO A 167 5.17 8.17 7.48
C PRO A 167 3.69 8.29 7.06
N HIS A 168 2.88 9.00 7.83
CA HIS A 168 1.56 9.49 7.38
C HIS A 168 1.73 10.77 6.56
N ARG A 169 2.78 10.83 5.75
CA ARG A 169 3.10 12.02 4.99
C ARG A 169 2.07 12.13 3.85
N PRO A 170 1.38 13.26 3.69
CA PRO A 170 0.83 13.61 2.40
C PRO A 170 1.99 13.59 1.40
N LYS A 171 1.78 13.11 0.16
CA LYS A 171 2.77 13.25 -0.92
C LYS A 171 3.28 14.70 -0.89
N PRO A 172 4.58 14.97 -0.67
CA PRO A 172 5.10 16.32 -0.80
C PRO A 172 4.75 16.81 -2.21
N LEU A 173 4.21 18.02 -2.32
CA LEU A 173 3.92 18.65 -3.62
C LEU A 173 5.19 18.73 -4.49
N ASP A 174 6.36 18.73 -3.83
CA ASP A 174 7.69 18.96 -4.38
C ASP A 174 8.27 17.81 -5.24
N TYR A 175 7.65 16.62 -5.28
CA TYR A 175 8.16 15.53 -6.14
C TYR A 175 7.96 15.82 -7.64
N GLU A 176 6.96 16.62 -8.01
CA GLU A 176 6.79 17.11 -9.39
C GLU A 176 7.66 18.33 -9.69
N GLU A 177 7.98 19.14 -8.67
CA GLU A 177 8.87 20.31 -8.83
C GLU A 177 10.32 19.89 -9.04
N GLN A 178 10.81 18.83 -8.37
CA GLN A 178 12.20 18.38 -8.55
C GLN A 178 12.49 17.76 -9.94
N GLU A 179 11.53 17.07 -10.56
CA GLU A 179 11.69 16.58 -11.94
C GLU A 179 11.64 17.74 -12.94
N GLN A 180 10.75 18.73 -12.73
CA GLN A 180 10.67 19.93 -13.58
C GLN A 180 11.88 20.86 -13.42
N GLU A 181 12.42 21.00 -12.20
CA GLU A 181 13.64 21.78 -11.96
C GLU A 181 14.86 21.11 -12.58
N GLN A 182 14.97 19.78 -12.52
CA GLN A 182 16.06 19.05 -13.20
C GLN A 182 15.96 19.08 -14.73
N GLU A 183 14.75 19.03 -15.29
CA GLU A 183 14.53 19.22 -16.73
C GLU A 183 14.83 20.66 -17.17
N GLN A 184 14.45 21.66 -16.37
CA GLN A 184 14.76 23.07 -16.64
C GLN A 184 16.25 23.40 -16.50
N GLU A 185 16.95 22.84 -15.51
CA GLU A 185 18.41 23.00 -15.38
C GLU A 185 19.16 22.33 -16.54
N GLN A 186 18.71 21.16 -17.01
CA GLN A 186 19.29 20.51 -18.19
C GLN A 186 19.01 21.26 -19.51
N GLU A 187 17.83 21.85 -19.67
CA GLU A 187 17.52 22.69 -20.83
C GLU A 187 18.29 24.02 -20.79
N GLN A 188 18.45 24.64 -19.61
CA GLN A 188 19.25 25.86 -19.45
C GLN A 188 20.74 25.62 -19.69
N GLU A 189 21.33 24.52 -19.19
CA GLU A 189 22.75 24.19 -19.48
C GLU A 189 22.97 23.91 -20.98
N GLN A 190 22.00 23.32 -21.68
CA GLN A 190 22.10 23.08 -23.13
C GLN A 190 21.98 24.37 -23.94
N GLU A 191 21.11 25.31 -23.56
CA GLU A 191 21.02 26.62 -24.21
C GLU A 191 22.24 27.51 -23.95
N GLU A 192 22.83 27.47 -22.76
CA GLU A 192 23.98 28.32 -22.42
C GLU A 192 25.30 27.82 -23.02
N THR A 193 25.45 26.50 -23.20
CA THR A 193 26.69 25.91 -23.74
C THR A 193 26.64 25.63 -25.24
N GLY A 194 25.44 25.58 -25.84
CA GLY A 194 25.26 25.26 -27.27
C GLY A 194 25.72 23.85 -27.64
N LEU A 195 25.74 22.92 -26.68
CA LEU A 195 26.18 21.53 -26.85
C LEU A 195 24.99 20.58 -26.58
N VAL A 196 24.73 19.66 -27.51
CA VAL A 196 23.71 18.60 -27.38
C VAL A 196 24.40 17.26 -27.14
N LEU A 197 23.89 16.49 -26.17
CA LEU A 197 24.34 15.13 -25.89
C LEU A 197 23.80 14.15 -26.93
N VAL A 198 24.70 13.48 -27.66
CA VAL A 198 24.33 12.44 -28.63
C VAL A 198 25.01 11.12 -28.24
N GLY A 199 24.20 10.13 -27.83
CA GLY A 199 24.66 8.79 -27.49
C GLY A 199 25.48 8.74 -26.19
N ALA A 200 26.33 7.71 -26.04
CA ALA A 200 27.04 7.36 -24.81
C ALA A 200 28.09 8.40 -24.36
N GLY A 201 27.63 9.57 -23.94
CA GLY A 201 28.42 10.63 -23.29
C GLY A 201 29.19 11.55 -24.23
N THR A 202 28.80 11.69 -25.50
CA THR A 202 29.46 12.62 -26.43
C THR A 202 28.64 13.91 -26.57
N LEU A 203 29.22 15.05 -26.18
CA LEU A 203 28.67 16.39 -26.39
C LEU A 203 29.07 16.92 -27.77
N VAL A 204 28.11 17.39 -28.55
CA VAL A 204 28.31 17.93 -29.90
C VAL A 204 27.75 19.34 -29.96
N SER A 205 28.48 20.30 -30.52
CA SER A 205 27.97 21.65 -30.73
C SER A 205 26.80 21.66 -31.71
N CYS A 206 25.75 22.42 -31.39
CA CYS A 206 24.67 22.76 -32.32
C CYS A 206 25.21 23.37 -33.61
#